data_AF-A0AAV9CAG0-F1
#
_entry.id   AF-A0AAV9CAG0-F1
#
_cell.length_a   1.000
_cell.length_b   1.000
_cell.length_c   1.000
_cell.angle_alpha   90.00
_cell.angle_beta   90.00
_cell.angle_gamma   90.00
#
_symmetry.space_group_name_H-M   'P 1'
#
loop_
_entity.id
_entity.type
_entity.pdbx_description
1 polymer ?
#
loop_
_entity_poly.entity_id
_entity_poly.type
_entity_poly.pdbx_seq_one_letter_code
_entity_poly.pdbx_strand_id
1 'polypeptide(L)' 'MKDYDVTVAFIPNMFLVDLVNNTDGVALVLDSIQRGKEWLGMDVLIFNSWHWWIRAGQGQP' A
#
# COMPACT_ATOMS: atom_id res chain seq x y z
N MET A 1 6.51 10.36 30.45
CA MET A 1 6.35 10.25 28.99
C MET A 1 5.68 11.54 28.54
N LYS A 2 6.13 12.19 27.46
CA LYS A 2 5.49 13.43 26.96
C LYS A 2 4.40 13.05 25.97
N ASP A 3 3.19 13.58 26.18
CA ASP A 3 2.10 13.49 25.21
C ASP A 3 2.19 14.67 24.24
N TYR A 4 2.47 14.37 22.98
CA TYR A 4 2.67 15.37 21.94
C TYR A 4 1.44 15.57 21.05
N ASP A 5 0.31 14.93 21.39
CA ASP A 5 -0.90 14.92 20.57
C ASP A 5 -0.62 14.47 19.12
N VAL A 6 0.19 13.41 18.97
CA VAL A 6 0.57 12.83 17.69
C VAL A 6 -0.03 11.43 17.59
N THR A 7 -0.70 11.14 16.47
CA THR A 7 -1.14 9.79 16.11
C THR A 7 -0.25 9.23 15.00
N VAL A 8 0.21 7.99 15.15
CA VAL A 8 1.00 7.28 14.14
C VAL A 8 0.27 6.00 13.76
N ALA A 9 0.05 5.79 12.47
CA ALA A 9 -0.55 4.57 11.92
C ALA A 9 0.41 3.91 10.93
N PHE A 10 0.36 2.58 10.86
CA PHE A 10 1.06 1.80 9.86
C PHE A 10 0.05 0.96 9.08
N ILE A 11 -0.03 1.19 7.77
CA ILE A 11 -0.93 0.48 6.86
C ILE A 11 -0.08 -0.38 5.92
N PRO A 12 -0.15 -1.72 6.00
CA PRO A 12 0.64 -2.60 5.16
C PRO A 12 0.07 -2.62 3.73
N ASN A 13 0.56 -1.72 2.88
CA ASN A 13 0.27 -1.65 1.46
C ASN A 13 1.56 -1.82 0.67
N MET A 14 1.76 -3.02 0.12
CA MET A 14 3.02 -3.40 -0.54
C MET A 14 3.23 -2.69 -1.87
N PHE A 15 2.15 -2.31 -2.52
CA PHE A 15 2.13 -1.54 -3.76
C PHE A 15 1.28 -0.28 -3.60
N LEU A 16 1.60 0.76 -4.37
CA LEU A 16 0.80 1.99 -4.51
C LEU A 16 -0.15 1.91 -5.70
N VAL A 17 -0.61 0.70 -6.02
CA VAL A 17 -1.56 0.39 -7.09
C VAL A 17 -2.48 -0.73 -6.60
N ASP A 18 -3.64 -0.89 -7.24
CA ASP A 18 -4.56 -1.95 -6.86
C ASP A 18 -4.08 -3.33 -7.36
N LEU A 19 -4.37 -4.35 -6.55
CA LEU A 19 -4.17 -5.77 -6.90
C LEU A 19 -5.55 -6.37 -7.17
N VAL A 20 -5.71 -6.98 -8.33
CA VAL A 20 -6.98 -7.57 -8.76
C VAL A 20 -6.79 -9.06 -9.05
N ASN A 21 -7.63 -9.90 -8.43
CA ASN A 21 -7.67 -11.33 -8.73
C ASN A 21 -8.45 -11.59 -10.01
N ASN A 22 -7.77 -12.18 -10.98
CA ASN A 22 -8.35 -12.64 -12.25
C ASN A 22 -8.19 -14.16 -12.38
N THR A 23 -8.75 -14.75 -13.43
CA THR A 23 -8.62 -16.19 -13.73
C THR A 23 -7.17 -16.64 -13.92
N ASP A 24 -6.30 -15.73 -14.36
CA ASP A 24 -4.88 -16.02 -14.66
C ASP A 24 -3.92 -15.65 -13.51
N GLY A 25 -4.44 -15.15 -12.38
CA GLY A 25 -3.65 -14.76 -11.21
C GLY A 25 -3.93 -13.34 -10.73
N VAL A 26 -2.99 -12.79 -9.95
CA VAL A 26 -3.08 -11.42 -9.41
C VAL A 26 -2.47 -10.43 -10.40
N ALA A 27 -3.26 -9.44 -10.81
CA ALA A 27 -2.81 -8.37 -11.69
C ALA A 27 -2.56 -7.07 -10.90
N LEU A 28 -1.49 -6.36 -11.24
CA LEU A 28 -1.24 -4.99 -10.80
C LEU A 28 -1.92 -4.02 -11.77
N VAL A 29 -2.85 -3.21 -11.28
CA VAL A 29 -3.59 -2.24 -12.10
C VAL A 29 -2.95 -0.86 -11.93
N LEU A 30 -1.98 -0.57 -12.80
CA LEU A 30 -1.03 0.53 -12.64
C LEU A 30 -1.64 1.94 -12.65
N ASP A 31 -2.86 2.08 -13.16
CA ASP A 31 -3.60 3.33 -13.26
C ASP A 31 -4.70 3.48 -12.18
N SER A 32 -4.68 2.66 -11.13
CA SER A 32 -5.71 2.67 -10.08
C SER A 32 -5.14 2.58 -8.66
N ILE A 33 -5.77 3.33 -7.73
CA ILE A 33 -5.44 3.33 -6.29
C ILE A 33 -6.73 3.51 -5.46
N GLN A 34 -7.49 2.45 -5.24
CA GLN A 34 -8.72 2.51 -4.46
C GLN A 34 -8.47 2.66 -2.95
N ARG A 35 -7.41 2.03 -2.43
CA ARG A 35 -7.05 2.10 -1.00
C ARG A 35 -6.54 3.48 -0.56
N GLY A 36 -6.36 4.42 -1.49
CA GLY A 36 -6.00 5.81 -1.18
C GLY A 36 -7.00 6.52 -0.25
N LYS A 37 -8.24 6.01 -0.16
CA LYS A 37 -9.27 6.50 0.77
C LYS A 37 -8.87 6.37 2.24
N GLU A 38 -8.02 5.41 2.59
CA GLU A 38 -7.52 5.20 3.96
C GLU A 38 -6.57 6.31 4.41
N TRP A 39 -6.08 7.14 3.48
CA TRP A 39 -5.12 8.22 3.76
C TRP A 39 -5.79 9.56 4.01
N LEU A 40 -7.11 9.66 3.76
CA LEU A 40 -7.85 10.89 3.90
C LEU A 40 -7.83 11.37 5.36
N GLY A 41 -7.50 12.64 5.56
CA GLY A 41 -7.41 13.27 6.87
C GLY A 41 -6.05 13.13 7.57
N MET A 42 -5.06 12.48 6.94
CA MET A 42 -3.69 12.49 7.47
C MET A 42 -2.94 13.78 7.09
N ASP A 43 -2.23 14.36 8.06
CA ASP A 43 -1.39 15.55 7.83
C ASP A 43 -0.09 15.22 7.07
N VAL A 44 0.48 14.03 7.32
CA VAL A 44 1.73 13.56 6.71
C VAL A 44 1.59 12.10 6.29
N LEU A 45 1.99 11.81 5.05
CA LEU A 45 2.00 10.47 4.48
C LEU A 45 3.43 10.10 4.06
N ILE A 46 3.87 8.90 4.45
CA ILE A 46 5.18 8.35 4.08
C ILE A 46 4.94 7.00 3.41
N PHE A 47 5.37 6.88 2.15
CA PHE A 47 5.21 5.67 1.36
C PHE A 47 6.54 5.00 1.09
N ASN A 48 6.53 3.66 1.10
CA ASN A 48 7.61 2.83 0.61
C ASN A 48 7.03 1.58 -0.07
N SER A 49 7.27 1.42 -1.38
CA SER A 49 6.75 0.30 -2.16
C SER A 49 7.84 -0.52 -2.87
N TRP A 50 9.13 -0.22 -2.66
CA TRP A 50 10.21 -0.73 -3.51
C TRP A 50 10.34 -2.27 -3.52
N HIS A 51 10.30 -2.90 -2.34
CA HIS A 51 10.76 -4.28 -2.14
C HIS A 51 9.98 -5.35 -2.94
N TRP A 52 8.75 -5.05 -3.36
CA TRP A 52 7.86 -6.00 -4.02
C TRP A 52 7.84 -5.88 -5.55
N TRP A 53 8.27 -4.76 -6.12
CA TRP A 53 8.33 -4.57 -7.58
C TRP A 53 9.31 -5.52 -8.29
N ILE A 54 10.36 -5.95 -7.60
CA ILE A 54 11.39 -6.83 -8.14
C ILE A 54 11.09 -8.32 -7.91
N ARG A 55 10.03 -8.65 -7.17
CA ARG A 55 9.64 -10.03 -6.88
C ARG A 55 8.65 -10.51 -7.93
N ALA A 56 8.90 -11.70 -8.47
CA ALA A 56 8.00 -12.40 -9.37
C ALA A 56 7.87 -13.87 -8.94
N GLY A 57 6.68 -14.45 -9.11
CA GLY A 57 6.42 -15.86 -8.85
C GLY A 57 5.93 -16.16 -7.42
N GLN A 58 6.19 -17.39 -6.96
CA GLN A 58 5.66 -17.92 -5.69
C GLN A 58 6.11 -17.05 -4.49
N GLY A 59 5.15 -16.58 -3.69
CA GLY A 59 5.43 -15.71 -2.53
C GLY A 59 5.45 -14.20 -2.82
N GLN A 60 4.96 -13.78 -4.00
CA GLN A 60 4.39 -12.45 -4.17
C GLN A 60 3.17 -12.31 -3.22
N PRO A 61 2.90 -11.13 -2.64
CA PRO A 61 1.81 -10.93 -1.70
C PRO A 61 0.45 -11.42 -2.16
#